data_AF-I9UTB2-F1
#
_entry.id   AF-I9UTB2-F1
#
_cell.length_a   1.000
_cell.length_b   1.000
_cell.length_c   1.000
_cell.angle_alpha   90.00
_cell.angle_beta   90.00
_cell.angle_gamma   90.00
#
_symmetry.space_group_name_H-M   'P 1'
#
loop_
_entity.id
_entity.type
_entity.pdbx_description
1 polymer ?
#
loop_
_entity_poly.entity_id
_entity_poly.type
_entity_poly.pdbx_seq_one_letter_code
_entity_poly.pdbx_strand_id
1 'polypeptide(L)'
;MLYSLLKKYLFSLDAEDAHEKICKILRMLSSSPFLCSLIDSQWGYKNPKLENEILGLHFPNPLGLAAGFDKNASMLRTLIAFGFGYLEAGTLTNEAQVGNEKPRLFRHIEEESLQNAMGFNNHGAVLGVRSFKRFAPYKTPIGINLGKNKHIDQAHALEDYKAVLNKCLNIGDYYTFNLSSPNTPNLRDLQNKAFVNELFCMAKEMTYKPLFLKIAPDLETDSMLEIVNSAIGAGAHGIIAANTTIDKSLVFAPKEMGGLSGKCLTKKSREVFKELAKAFFNKSVLVSVGGISDAKEAYERIKMGASLLQIYSAFIYNGPNLCQNILKDLVKLLQKDGFLSVKEAIGADLR
;
A
#
# COMPACT_ATOMS: atom_id res chain seq x y z
N MET A 1 -11.64 -11.13 21.64
CA MET A 1 -12.84 -10.68 22.37
C MET A 1 -13.00 -9.16 22.41
N LEU A 2 -11.98 -8.34 22.74
CA LEU A 2 -12.15 -6.88 22.76
C LEU A 2 -12.33 -6.27 21.36
N TYR A 3 -11.51 -6.69 20.38
CA TYR A 3 -11.64 -6.18 19.01
C TYR A 3 -12.96 -6.57 18.33
N SER A 4 -13.54 -7.74 18.64
CA SER A 4 -14.85 -8.12 18.10
C SER A 4 -15.97 -7.19 18.56
N LEU A 5 -15.92 -6.69 19.80
CA LEU A 5 -16.86 -5.68 20.30
C LEU A 5 -16.63 -4.32 19.63
N LEU A 6 -15.36 -3.90 19.53
CA LEU A 6 -15.01 -2.67 18.82
C LEU A 6 -15.45 -2.71 17.35
N LYS A 7 -15.23 -3.85 16.67
CA LYS A 7 -15.64 -4.08 15.28
C LYS A 7 -17.16 -3.97 15.13
N LYS A 8 -17.96 -4.58 16.03
CA LYS A 8 -19.43 -4.43 16.03
C LYS A 8 -19.85 -2.97 16.11
N TYR A 9 -19.25 -2.19 17.01
CA TYR A 9 -19.52 -0.75 17.13
C TYR A 9 -19.07 0.04 15.90
N LEU A 10 -17.87 -0.20 15.37
CA LEU A 10 -17.37 0.53 14.19
C LEU A 10 -18.15 0.18 12.91
N PHE A 11 -18.67 -1.05 12.82
CA PHE A 11 -19.41 -1.52 11.65
C PHE A 11 -20.87 -1.07 11.66
N SER A 12 -21.39 -0.61 12.80
CA SER A 12 -22.70 0.06 12.86
C SER A 12 -22.65 1.54 12.46
N LEU A 13 -21.46 2.10 12.22
CA LEU A 13 -21.27 3.47 11.76
C LEU A 13 -21.00 3.51 10.25
N ASP A 14 -21.20 4.69 9.65
CA ASP A 14 -20.64 5.01 8.34
C ASP A 14 -19.14 4.64 8.29
N ALA A 15 -18.68 4.14 7.15
CA ALA A 15 -17.36 3.57 7.05
C ALA A 15 -16.25 4.61 7.16
N GLU A 16 -16.47 5.81 6.61
CA GLU A 16 -15.51 6.90 6.68
C GLU A 16 -15.52 7.53 8.08
N ASP A 17 -16.68 7.71 8.70
CA ASP A 17 -16.78 8.22 10.08
C ASP A 17 -16.08 7.30 11.10
N ALA A 18 -16.25 5.98 10.95
CA ALA A 18 -15.53 5.00 11.75
C ALA A 18 -14.01 5.12 11.55
N HIS A 19 -13.55 5.28 10.30
CA HIS A 19 -12.13 5.48 10.00
C HIS A 19 -11.59 6.77 10.61
N GLU A 20 -12.33 7.87 10.52
CA GLU A 20 -11.96 9.16 11.11
C GLU A 20 -11.82 9.08 12.65
N LYS A 21 -12.74 8.39 13.33
CA LYS A 21 -12.66 8.11 14.77
C LYS A 21 -11.40 7.32 15.12
N ILE A 22 -11.09 6.27 14.36
CA ILE A 22 -9.85 5.49 14.54
C ILE A 22 -8.61 6.37 14.31
N CYS A 23 -8.59 7.15 13.23
CA CYS A 23 -7.47 8.04 12.95
C CYS A 23 -7.23 9.05 14.09
N LYS A 24 -8.30 9.56 14.72
CA LYS A 24 -8.17 10.45 15.89
C LYS A 24 -7.47 9.76 17.05
N ILE A 25 -7.86 8.53 17.38
CA ILE A 25 -7.22 7.74 18.45
C ILE A 25 -5.76 7.46 18.11
N LEU A 26 -5.46 7.01 16.89
CA LEU A 26 -4.09 6.71 16.46
C LEU A 26 -3.17 7.94 16.45
N ARG A 27 -3.69 9.13 16.11
CA ARG A 27 -2.93 10.39 16.23
C ARG A 27 -2.64 10.75 17.69
N MET A 28 -3.62 10.58 18.58
CA MET A 28 -3.42 10.81 20.01
C MET A 28 -2.36 9.86 20.58
N LEU A 29 -2.45 8.57 20.28
CA LEU A 29 -1.47 7.56 20.71
C LEU A 29 -0.06 7.87 20.20
N SER A 30 0.06 8.34 18.95
CA SER A 30 1.36 8.67 18.33
C SER A 30 2.13 9.77 19.08
N SER A 31 1.43 10.58 19.87
CA SER A 31 2.04 11.64 20.68
C SER A 31 2.79 11.09 21.91
N SER A 32 2.56 9.84 22.32
CA SER A 32 3.21 9.20 23.46
C SER A 32 4.06 7.99 23.04
N PRO A 33 5.41 8.10 23.02
CA PRO A 33 6.30 6.97 22.76
C PRO A 33 6.08 5.79 23.70
N PHE A 34 5.74 6.06 24.97
CA PHE A 34 5.46 5.02 25.97
C PHE A 34 4.23 4.19 25.58
N LEU A 35 3.12 4.84 25.23
CA LEU A 35 1.92 4.12 24.78
C LEU A 35 2.19 3.32 23.51
N CYS A 36 2.92 3.89 22.54
CA CYS A 36 3.34 3.13 21.36
C CYS A 36 4.23 1.92 21.72
N SER A 37 5.08 2.02 22.74
CA SER A 37 5.88 0.88 23.21
C SER A 37 5.03 -0.22 23.83
N LEU A 38 3.97 0.13 24.57
CA LEU A 38 3.03 -0.86 25.11
C LEU A 38 2.20 -1.54 24.02
N ILE A 39 1.84 -0.81 22.97
CA ILE A 39 1.18 -1.36 21.78
C ILE A 39 2.13 -2.37 21.09
N ASP A 40 3.39 -1.99 20.89
CA ASP A 40 4.43 -2.85 20.29
C ASP A 40 4.71 -4.10 21.14
N SER A 41 4.74 -4.01 22.46
CA SER A 41 4.94 -5.19 23.31
C SER A 41 3.77 -6.16 23.26
N GLN A 42 2.54 -5.67 23.04
CA GLN A 42 1.34 -6.50 22.95
C GLN A 42 1.13 -7.10 21.55
N TRP A 43 1.34 -6.32 20.49
CA TRP A 43 0.96 -6.66 19.12
C TRP A 43 2.13 -6.77 18.14
N GLY A 44 3.31 -6.29 18.51
CA GLY A 44 4.52 -6.49 17.74
C GLY A 44 4.91 -7.98 17.64
N TYR A 45 5.64 -8.32 16.59
CA TYR A 45 6.28 -9.62 16.43
C TYR A 45 7.56 -9.44 15.64
N LYS A 46 8.65 -10.04 16.15
CA LYS A 46 9.98 -9.97 15.55
C LYS A 46 10.54 -11.37 15.42
N ASN A 47 11.14 -11.66 14.28
CA ASN A 47 11.85 -12.90 14.04
C ASN A 47 12.89 -12.68 12.94
N PRO A 48 14.19 -12.96 13.17
CA PRO A 48 15.23 -12.75 12.15
C PRO A 48 14.97 -13.45 10.81
N LYS A 49 14.18 -14.54 10.81
CA LYS A 49 13.77 -15.24 9.58
C LYS A 49 12.90 -14.40 8.66
N LEU A 50 12.29 -13.33 9.16
CA LEU A 50 11.43 -12.42 8.40
C LEU A 50 12.18 -11.19 7.87
N GLU A 51 13.40 -10.95 8.37
CA GLU A 51 14.15 -9.73 8.05
C GLU A 51 14.75 -9.80 6.64
N ASN A 52 14.71 -8.67 5.92
CA ASN A 52 15.34 -8.55 4.62
C ASN A 52 15.91 -7.15 4.38
N GLU A 53 16.95 -7.08 3.55
CA GLU A 53 17.50 -5.81 3.06
C GLU A 53 17.19 -5.70 1.58
N ILE A 54 16.41 -4.70 1.20
CA ILE A 54 15.90 -4.52 -0.16
C ILE A 54 16.16 -3.08 -0.57
N LEU A 55 16.91 -2.88 -1.65
CA LEU A 55 17.25 -1.56 -2.18
C LEU A 55 17.91 -0.64 -1.13
N GLY A 56 18.78 -1.22 -0.27
CA GLY A 56 19.47 -0.52 0.81
C GLY A 56 18.60 -0.18 2.02
N LEU A 57 17.37 -0.70 2.09
CA LEU A 57 16.45 -0.50 3.20
C LEU A 57 16.27 -1.81 3.99
N HIS A 58 16.35 -1.72 5.32
CA HIS A 58 16.11 -2.86 6.20
C HIS A 58 14.61 -2.97 6.55
N PHE A 59 14.00 -4.07 6.13
CA PHE A 59 12.62 -4.44 6.44
C PHE A 59 12.63 -5.54 7.53
N PRO A 60 12.17 -5.27 8.76
CA PRO A 60 12.19 -6.25 9.84
C PRO A 60 11.19 -7.41 9.64
N ASN A 61 10.22 -7.23 8.75
CA ASN A 61 9.34 -8.26 8.21
C ASN A 61 8.77 -7.78 6.87
N PRO A 62 8.25 -8.67 6.00
CA PRO A 62 7.80 -8.29 4.66
C PRO A 62 6.41 -7.64 4.62
N LEU A 63 5.71 -7.52 5.75
CA LEU A 63 4.30 -7.12 5.78
C LEU A 63 4.13 -5.63 6.06
N GLY A 64 3.69 -4.89 5.05
CA GLY A 64 3.46 -3.45 5.13
C GLY A 64 1.99 -3.05 5.20
N LEU A 65 1.75 -1.81 5.63
CA LEU A 65 0.46 -1.15 5.49
C LEU A 65 0.39 -0.41 4.16
N ALA A 66 -0.64 -0.69 3.36
CA ALA A 66 -0.82 -0.07 2.05
C ALA A 66 -1.21 1.41 2.14
N ALA A 67 -0.87 2.17 1.09
CA ALA A 67 -1.34 3.55 0.92
C ALA A 67 -2.87 3.68 1.00
N GLY A 68 -3.31 4.84 1.46
CA GLY A 68 -4.71 5.21 1.63
C GLY A 68 -5.20 5.12 3.07
N PHE A 69 -4.49 4.42 3.96
CA PHE A 69 -4.85 4.35 5.38
C PHE A 69 -4.41 5.62 6.12
N ASP A 70 -3.10 5.90 6.17
CA ASP A 70 -2.53 7.16 6.69
C ASP A 70 -2.17 8.12 5.55
N LYS A 71 -3.19 8.75 4.98
CA LYS A 71 -3.03 9.67 3.84
C LYS A 71 -2.15 10.89 4.14
N ASN A 72 -2.03 11.27 5.41
CA ASN A 72 -1.39 12.51 5.83
C ASN A 72 -0.12 12.29 6.67
N ALA A 73 0.43 11.07 6.71
CA ALA A 73 1.62 10.72 7.49
C ALA A 73 1.54 11.17 8.97
N SER A 74 0.36 11.03 9.57
CA SER A 74 0.02 11.63 10.87
C SER A 74 -0.07 10.65 12.02
N MET A 75 -0.05 9.35 11.73
CA MET A 75 -0.24 8.26 12.69
C MET A 75 0.79 7.12 12.52
N LEU A 76 1.86 7.37 11.76
CA LEU A 76 2.92 6.41 11.45
C LEU A 76 3.49 5.72 12.70
N ARG A 77 3.83 6.46 13.75
CA ARG A 77 4.43 5.89 14.97
C ARG A 77 3.55 4.81 15.63
N THR A 78 2.24 5.07 15.73
CA THR A 78 1.31 4.08 16.30
C THR A 78 1.06 2.92 15.35
N LEU A 79 1.00 3.17 14.04
CA LEU A 79 0.81 2.10 13.06
C LEU A 79 1.99 1.12 13.05
N ILE A 80 3.23 1.62 13.14
CA ILE A 80 4.43 0.77 13.31
C ILE A 80 4.31 -0.14 14.54
N ALA A 81 3.79 0.39 15.65
CA ALA A 81 3.64 -0.38 16.89
C ALA A 81 2.66 -1.56 16.78
N PHE A 82 1.80 -1.62 15.75
CA PHE A 82 0.99 -2.82 15.50
C PHE A 82 1.75 -3.94 14.76
N GLY A 83 3.07 -3.78 14.52
CA GLY A 83 3.95 -4.84 14.03
C GLY A 83 4.14 -4.88 12.51
N PHE A 84 3.68 -3.87 11.77
CA PHE A 84 4.01 -3.75 10.35
C PHE A 84 5.52 -3.56 10.15
N GLY A 85 6.08 -4.25 9.15
CA GLY A 85 7.49 -4.13 8.79
C GLY A 85 7.82 -2.85 8.04
N TYR A 86 6.83 -2.21 7.42
CA TYR A 86 6.93 -0.89 6.80
C TYR A 86 5.55 -0.28 6.60
N LEU A 87 5.47 1.02 6.32
CA LEU A 87 4.21 1.69 6.01
C LEU A 87 4.34 2.49 4.72
N GLU A 88 3.26 2.58 3.95
CA GLU A 88 3.15 3.54 2.85
C GLU A 88 2.13 4.62 3.19
N ALA A 89 2.59 5.85 3.40
CA ALA A 89 1.73 7.02 3.61
C ALA A 89 1.18 7.54 2.27
N GLY A 90 0.18 8.42 2.35
CA GLY A 90 -0.45 9.00 1.16
C GLY A 90 -1.64 8.17 0.65
N THR A 91 -2.16 8.39 -0.55
CA THR A 91 -1.61 9.27 -1.60
C THR A 91 -1.67 10.75 -1.21
N LEU A 92 -0.51 11.41 -1.18
CA LEU A 92 -0.37 12.85 -1.05
C LEU A 92 -0.35 13.50 -2.44
N THR A 93 -0.93 14.69 -2.53
CA THR A 93 -0.87 15.53 -3.73
C THR A 93 -0.16 16.84 -3.42
N ASN A 94 0.25 17.57 -4.47
CA ASN A 94 1.01 18.81 -4.34
C ASN A 94 0.30 19.83 -3.44
N GLU A 95 -1.00 19.98 -3.68
CA GLU A 95 -1.94 20.78 -2.89
C GLU A 95 -2.94 19.90 -2.15
N ALA A 96 -3.58 20.44 -1.11
CA ALA A 96 -4.68 19.78 -0.43
C ALA A 96 -5.87 19.57 -1.38
N GLN A 97 -6.61 18.49 -1.19
CA GLN A 97 -7.88 18.29 -1.88
C GLN A 97 -8.85 17.48 -1.03
N VAL A 98 -10.13 17.81 -1.15
CA VAL A 98 -11.21 17.21 -0.34
C VAL A 98 -11.57 15.78 -0.77
N GLY A 99 -11.27 15.42 -2.03
CA GLY A 99 -11.66 14.16 -2.67
C GLY A 99 -13.06 14.20 -3.30
N ASN A 100 -13.64 13.04 -3.61
CA ASN A 100 -15.00 12.96 -4.16
C ASN A 100 -16.06 13.15 -3.05
N GLU A 101 -17.31 13.43 -3.42
CA GLU A 101 -18.38 13.65 -2.43
C GLU A 101 -18.65 12.39 -1.58
N LYS A 102 -19.05 12.59 -0.31
CA LYS A 102 -19.49 11.50 0.58
C LYS A 102 -20.96 11.14 0.29
N PRO A 103 -21.41 9.89 0.53
CA PRO A 103 -20.64 8.74 1.01
C PRO A 103 -19.79 8.10 -0.10
N ARG A 104 -18.55 7.71 0.25
CA ARG A 104 -17.53 7.24 -0.72
C ARG A 104 -16.68 6.07 -0.24
N LEU A 105 -17.05 5.48 0.89
CA LEU A 105 -16.42 4.29 1.45
C LEU A 105 -17.54 3.37 1.96
N PHE A 106 -17.51 2.11 1.52
CA PHE A 106 -18.56 1.13 1.80
C PHE A 106 -17.91 -0.20 2.20
N ARG A 107 -18.62 -0.97 3.03
CA ARG A 107 -18.19 -2.31 3.48
C ARG A 107 -19.11 -3.37 2.88
N HIS A 108 -18.49 -4.42 2.35
CA HIS A 108 -19.12 -5.69 1.99
C HIS A 108 -18.66 -6.70 3.03
N ILE A 109 -19.43 -6.79 4.12
CA ILE A 109 -18.95 -7.38 5.40
C ILE A 109 -18.78 -8.89 5.27
N GLU A 110 -19.74 -9.57 4.66
CA GLU A 110 -19.71 -11.03 4.48
C GLU A 110 -18.54 -11.45 3.58
N GLU A 111 -18.22 -10.64 2.57
CA GLU A 111 -17.10 -10.83 1.66
C GLU A 111 -15.77 -10.32 2.22
N GLU A 112 -15.72 -9.82 3.46
CA GLU A 112 -14.55 -9.16 4.07
C GLU A 112 -13.86 -8.16 3.12
N SER A 113 -14.69 -7.33 2.47
CA SER A 113 -14.28 -6.49 1.36
C SER A 113 -14.73 -5.04 1.55
N LEU A 114 -14.07 -4.12 0.86
CA LEU A 114 -14.39 -2.69 0.88
C LEU A 114 -14.59 -2.19 -0.56
N GLN A 115 -15.46 -1.22 -0.74
CA GLN A 115 -15.58 -0.47 -2.00
C GLN A 115 -15.34 1.01 -1.70
N ASN A 116 -14.49 1.69 -2.47
CA ASN A 116 -14.22 3.10 -2.22
C ASN A 116 -14.07 3.93 -3.48
N ALA A 117 -14.63 5.15 -3.42
CA ALA A 117 -14.58 6.17 -4.44
C ALA A 117 -13.88 7.46 -3.93
N MET A 118 -12.89 7.36 -3.03
CA MET A 118 -12.47 8.51 -2.22
C MET A 118 -11.83 9.69 -2.98
N GLY A 119 -11.12 9.42 -4.09
CA GLY A 119 -10.53 10.48 -4.93
C GLY A 119 -9.40 11.28 -4.27
N PHE A 120 -8.45 10.60 -3.61
CA PHE A 120 -7.25 11.24 -3.03
C PHE A 120 -7.51 12.38 -2.03
N ASN A 121 -8.51 12.28 -1.17
CA ASN A 121 -8.69 13.22 -0.05
C ASN A 121 -7.44 13.29 0.85
N ASN A 122 -6.76 14.44 0.90
CA ASN A 122 -5.54 14.66 1.67
C ASN A 122 -5.28 16.14 1.95
N HIS A 123 -4.41 16.44 2.91
CA HIS A 123 -4.12 17.80 3.37
C HIS A 123 -2.95 18.48 2.62
N GLY A 124 -2.50 17.90 1.51
CA GLY A 124 -1.40 18.40 0.69
C GLY A 124 -0.03 18.01 1.24
N ALA A 125 0.95 17.95 0.35
CA ALA A 125 2.31 17.51 0.67
C ALA A 125 2.98 18.36 1.77
N VAL A 126 2.72 19.66 1.83
CA VAL A 126 3.31 20.54 2.87
C VAL A 126 2.93 20.08 4.28
N LEU A 127 1.64 19.81 4.52
CA LEU A 127 1.16 19.33 5.82
C LEU A 127 1.52 17.87 6.07
N GLY A 128 1.57 17.05 5.01
CA GLY A 128 2.08 15.67 5.09
C GLY A 128 3.54 15.62 5.55
N VAL A 129 4.40 16.44 4.96
CA VAL A 129 5.83 16.57 5.32
C VAL A 129 6.00 17.06 6.76
N ARG A 130 5.21 18.06 7.17
CA ARG A 130 5.22 18.53 8.56
C ARG A 130 4.82 17.42 9.54
N SER A 131 3.79 16.65 9.20
CA SER A 131 3.31 15.54 10.03
C SER A 131 4.34 14.41 10.12
N PHE A 132 4.97 14.05 9.00
CA PHE A 132 6.06 13.08 8.95
C PHE A 132 7.22 13.50 9.85
N LYS A 133 7.71 14.74 9.71
CA LYS A 133 8.87 15.24 10.46
C LYS A 133 8.62 15.36 11.95
N ARG A 134 7.37 15.52 12.38
CA ARG A 134 7.01 15.67 13.81
C ARG A 134 7.43 14.49 14.68
N PHE A 135 7.43 13.27 14.13
CA PHE A 135 7.69 12.05 14.89
C PHE A 135 8.87 11.22 14.41
N ALA A 136 9.52 11.65 13.31
CA ALA A 136 10.74 11.04 12.78
C ALA A 136 11.91 11.13 13.79
N PRO A 137 12.91 10.21 13.72
CA PRO A 137 12.96 9.05 12.84
C PRO A 137 11.96 7.95 13.24
N TYR A 138 11.64 7.08 12.28
CA TYR A 138 10.74 5.94 12.47
C TYR A 138 11.54 4.62 12.58
N LYS A 139 10.95 3.60 13.22
CA LYS A 139 11.61 2.29 13.43
C LYS A 139 11.61 1.37 12.19
N THR A 140 10.89 1.75 11.14
CA THR A 140 10.71 0.97 9.91
C THR A 140 10.77 1.90 8.70
N PRO A 141 11.06 1.38 7.49
CA PRO A 141 10.94 2.16 6.26
C PRO A 141 9.53 2.73 6.08
N ILE A 142 9.45 3.95 5.54
CA ILE A 142 8.21 4.63 5.20
C ILE A 142 8.22 5.03 3.72
N GLY A 143 7.30 4.46 2.96
CA GLY A 143 7.00 4.89 1.60
C GLY A 143 6.13 6.14 1.58
N ILE A 144 6.35 7.02 0.61
CA ILE A 144 5.45 8.15 0.33
C ILE A 144 4.79 7.93 -1.02
N ASN A 145 3.48 7.66 -1.00
CA ASN A 145 2.67 7.52 -2.21
C ASN A 145 2.25 8.91 -2.72
N LEU A 146 2.56 9.19 -3.97
CA LEU A 146 2.38 10.47 -4.64
C LEU A 146 1.36 10.34 -5.77
N GLY A 147 0.51 11.36 -5.90
CA GLY A 147 -0.53 11.43 -6.92
C GLY A 147 -0.70 12.83 -7.47
N LYS A 148 -1.41 12.92 -8.59
CA LYS A 148 -1.82 14.17 -9.23
C LYS A 148 -3.05 14.79 -8.54
N ASN A 149 -3.06 16.10 -8.33
CA ASN A 149 -4.24 16.86 -7.94
C ASN A 149 -5.36 16.69 -8.98
N LYS A 150 -6.63 16.56 -8.54
CA LYS A 150 -7.77 16.23 -9.44
C LYS A 150 -7.98 17.27 -10.54
N HIS A 151 -7.82 18.55 -10.23
CA HIS A 151 -8.10 19.68 -11.13
C HIS A 151 -7.00 19.93 -12.18
N ILE A 152 -5.84 19.26 -12.07
CA ILE A 152 -4.74 19.43 -13.02
C ILE A 152 -5.03 18.65 -14.30
N ASP A 153 -4.96 19.30 -15.45
CA ASP A 153 -5.13 18.63 -16.75
C ASP A 153 -3.99 17.64 -17.06
N GLN A 154 -4.26 16.66 -17.92
CA GLN A 154 -3.25 15.65 -18.28
C GLN A 154 -1.98 16.26 -18.88
N ALA A 155 -2.10 17.35 -19.65
CA ALA A 155 -0.96 18.06 -20.23
C ALA A 155 0.03 18.62 -19.18
N HIS A 156 -0.44 18.88 -17.96
CA HIS A 156 0.36 19.40 -16.85
C HIS A 156 0.59 18.36 -15.74
N ALA A 157 0.22 17.10 -15.99
CA ALA A 157 0.32 16.04 -14.99
C ALA A 157 1.76 15.78 -14.52
N LEU A 158 2.73 15.80 -15.43
CA LEU A 158 4.14 15.58 -15.10
C LEU A 158 4.69 16.65 -14.15
N GLU A 159 4.35 17.92 -14.40
CA GLU A 159 4.76 19.04 -13.54
C GLU A 159 4.14 18.95 -12.14
N ASP A 160 2.90 18.47 -12.02
CA ASP A 160 2.29 18.26 -10.69
C ASP A 160 2.95 17.11 -9.92
N TYR A 161 3.34 16.02 -10.61
CA TYR A 161 4.16 14.96 -10.01
C TYR A 161 5.53 15.47 -9.56
N LYS A 162 6.17 16.31 -10.38
CA LYS A 162 7.43 16.96 -10.04
C LYS A 162 7.27 17.87 -8.81
N ALA A 163 6.21 18.67 -8.75
CA ALA A 163 5.93 19.58 -7.65
C ALA A 163 5.69 18.84 -6.32
N VAL A 164 4.88 17.78 -6.34
CA VAL A 164 4.63 16.98 -5.13
C VAL A 164 5.89 16.22 -4.68
N LEU A 165 6.65 15.65 -5.63
CA LEU A 165 7.93 14.98 -5.33
C LEU A 165 8.92 15.96 -4.70
N ASN A 166 9.10 17.15 -5.30
CA ASN A 166 9.99 18.19 -4.79
C ASN A 166 9.71 18.54 -3.33
N LYS A 167 8.43 18.70 -2.97
CA LYS A 167 8.01 18.96 -1.58
C LYS A 167 8.34 17.79 -0.65
N CYS A 168 8.35 16.56 -1.14
CA CYS A 168 8.55 15.35 -0.35
C CYS A 168 10.01 14.84 -0.31
N LEU A 169 10.96 15.44 -1.05
CA LEU A 169 12.34 14.95 -1.20
C LEU A 169 13.05 14.58 0.13
N ASN A 170 12.75 15.34 1.19
CA ASN A 170 13.38 15.22 2.50
C ASN A 170 12.63 14.32 3.49
N ILE A 171 11.65 13.52 3.05
CA ILE A 171 10.91 12.58 3.89
C ILE A 171 10.80 11.20 3.23
N GLY A 172 10.48 10.18 4.03
CA GLY A 172 10.34 8.80 3.57
C GLY A 172 11.63 8.18 3.06
N ASP A 173 11.54 6.88 2.78
CA ASP A 173 12.64 6.02 2.38
C ASP A 173 12.50 5.57 0.92
N TYR A 174 11.28 5.54 0.39
CA TYR A 174 10.99 5.31 -1.03
C TYR A 174 9.76 6.12 -1.48
N TYR A 175 9.61 6.30 -2.79
CA TYR A 175 8.44 6.95 -3.38
C TYR A 175 7.63 5.96 -4.22
N THR A 176 6.31 6.12 -4.21
CA THR A 176 5.40 5.40 -5.10
C THR A 176 4.62 6.38 -5.94
N PHE A 177 4.65 6.19 -7.26
CA PHE A 177 3.78 6.92 -8.17
C PHE A 177 2.49 6.15 -8.42
N ASN A 178 1.36 6.79 -8.10
CA ASN A 178 0.05 6.18 -8.20
C ASN A 178 -0.72 6.66 -9.43
N LEU A 179 -0.67 5.86 -10.48
CA LEU A 179 -1.41 6.06 -11.73
C LEU A 179 -2.68 5.19 -11.81
N SER A 180 -3.00 4.43 -10.75
CA SER A 180 -3.95 3.31 -10.80
C SER A 180 -5.27 3.54 -10.06
N SER A 181 -5.44 4.69 -9.41
CA SER A 181 -6.70 5.05 -8.74
C SER A 181 -7.85 5.14 -9.75
N PRO A 182 -8.95 4.38 -9.59
CA PRO A 182 -10.15 4.51 -10.43
C PRO A 182 -10.98 5.76 -10.08
N ASN A 183 -10.60 6.50 -9.04
CA ASN A 183 -11.44 7.52 -8.42
C ASN A 183 -11.04 8.96 -8.79
N THR A 184 -10.00 9.09 -9.61
CA THR A 184 -9.55 10.37 -10.17
C THR A 184 -9.81 10.29 -11.67
N PRO A 185 -10.71 11.12 -12.22
CA PRO A 185 -11.05 11.08 -13.63
C PRO A 185 -9.80 11.10 -14.52
N ASN A 186 -9.78 10.21 -15.51
CA ASN A 186 -8.74 10.12 -16.54
C ASN A 186 -7.32 9.89 -16.01
N LEU A 187 -7.14 9.50 -14.73
CA LEU A 187 -5.82 9.22 -14.18
C LEU A 187 -5.22 7.93 -14.77
N ARG A 188 -6.07 6.92 -14.99
CA ARG A 188 -5.63 5.63 -15.55
C ARG A 188 -5.15 5.75 -16.99
N ASP A 189 -5.55 6.78 -17.73
CA ASP A 189 -5.09 7.04 -19.10
C ASP A 189 -3.61 7.48 -19.13
N LEU A 190 -3.09 8.00 -18.01
CA LEU A 190 -1.67 8.27 -17.82
C LEU A 190 -0.85 6.98 -17.63
N GLN A 191 -1.49 5.81 -17.45
CA GLN A 191 -0.81 4.52 -17.48
C GLN A 191 -0.53 4.12 -18.94
N ASN A 192 0.31 4.89 -19.61
CA ASN A 192 0.80 4.60 -20.95
C ASN A 192 2.34 4.67 -20.96
N LYS A 193 2.94 4.02 -21.95
CA LYS A 193 4.40 3.89 -22.08
C LYS A 193 5.12 5.24 -22.09
N ALA A 194 4.58 6.24 -22.80
CA ALA A 194 5.26 7.53 -22.95
C ALA A 194 5.31 8.29 -21.60
N PHE A 195 4.15 8.49 -20.97
CA PHE A 195 4.06 9.23 -19.72
C PHE A 195 4.83 8.54 -18.58
N VAL A 196 4.76 7.21 -18.50
CA VAL A 196 5.48 6.45 -17.47
C VAL A 196 6.99 6.56 -17.64
N ASN A 197 7.49 6.56 -18.88
CA ASN A 197 8.91 6.80 -19.11
C ASN A 197 9.35 8.18 -18.61
N GLU A 198 8.63 9.23 -19.02
CA GLU A 198 8.94 10.61 -18.62
C GLU A 198 8.87 10.80 -17.09
N LEU A 199 7.85 10.23 -16.45
CA LEU A 199 7.66 10.32 -15.00
C LEU A 199 8.84 9.75 -14.21
N PHE A 200 9.33 8.56 -14.60
CA PHE A 200 10.43 7.92 -13.88
C PHE A 200 11.80 8.50 -14.25
N CYS A 201 12.00 8.95 -15.49
CA CYS A 201 13.19 9.72 -15.87
C CYS A 201 13.31 11.00 -15.03
N MET A 202 12.22 11.78 -14.94
CA MET A 202 12.15 12.99 -14.10
C MET A 202 12.44 12.66 -12.63
N ALA A 203 11.79 11.64 -12.08
CA ALA A 203 11.95 11.30 -10.67
C ALA A 203 13.39 10.83 -10.34
N LYS A 204 14.03 10.07 -11.23
CA LYS A 204 15.41 9.58 -11.08
C LYS A 204 16.43 10.72 -11.04
N GLU A 205 16.19 11.82 -11.74
CA GLU A 205 17.05 13.01 -11.69
C GLU A 205 16.91 13.80 -10.38
N MET A 206 15.78 13.67 -9.69
CA MET A 206 15.47 14.43 -8.48
C MET A 206 15.83 13.71 -7.18
N THR A 207 15.94 12.39 -7.19
CA THR A 207 16.20 11.61 -5.97
C THR A 207 16.93 10.30 -6.24
N TYR A 208 17.76 9.89 -5.28
CA TYR A 208 18.42 8.58 -5.26
C TYR A 208 17.57 7.50 -4.55
N LYS A 209 16.46 7.89 -3.92
CA LYS A 209 15.62 6.95 -3.18
C LYS A 209 14.91 5.98 -4.13
N PRO A 210 14.63 4.75 -3.71
CA PRO A 210 13.85 3.80 -4.49
C PRO A 210 12.52 4.37 -5.00
N LEU A 211 12.21 4.07 -6.26
CA LEU A 211 11.02 4.53 -6.97
C LEU A 211 10.16 3.34 -7.37
N PHE A 212 8.88 3.38 -7.02
CA PHE A 212 7.92 2.31 -7.32
C PHE A 212 6.76 2.81 -8.18
N LEU A 213 6.33 1.99 -9.15
CA LEU A 213 5.08 2.19 -9.87
C LEU A 213 3.97 1.33 -9.23
N LYS A 214 2.81 1.93 -8.93
CA LYS A 214 1.63 1.17 -8.48
C LYS A 214 0.59 1.04 -9.57
N ILE A 215 0.30 -0.20 -9.98
CA ILE A 215 -0.58 -0.52 -11.11
C ILE A 215 -1.99 -0.95 -10.69
N ALA A 216 -2.94 -0.79 -11.61
CA ALA A 216 -4.31 -1.29 -11.45
C ALA A 216 -4.38 -2.78 -11.82
N PRO A 217 -5.30 -3.56 -11.21
CA PRO A 217 -5.50 -4.96 -11.57
C PRO A 217 -6.38 -5.14 -12.82
N ASP A 218 -6.80 -4.06 -13.47
CA ASP A 218 -7.79 -4.06 -14.57
C ASP A 218 -7.16 -3.73 -15.93
N LEU A 219 -5.83 -3.78 -16.04
CA LEU A 219 -5.13 -3.62 -17.32
C LEU A 219 -5.14 -4.94 -18.07
N GLU A 220 -5.28 -4.88 -19.40
CA GLU A 220 -4.95 -6.03 -20.26
C GLU A 220 -3.49 -6.43 -20.08
N THR A 221 -3.22 -7.73 -20.15
CA THR A 221 -1.91 -8.29 -19.78
C THR A 221 -0.78 -7.66 -20.59
N ASP A 222 -0.91 -7.58 -21.91
CA ASP A 222 0.13 -7.01 -22.78
C ASP A 222 0.37 -5.54 -22.48
N SER A 223 -0.70 -4.75 -22.29
CA SER A 223 -0.59 -3.34 -21.91
C SER A 223 0.10 -3.17 -20.55
N MET A 224 -0.26 -3.99 -19.56
CA MET A 224 0.42 -4.01 -18.27
C MET A 224 1.93 -4.29 -18.43
N LEU A 225 2.29 -5.32 -19.20
CA LEU A 225 3.70 -5.68 -19.42
C LEU A 225 4.47 -4.53 -20.11
N GLU A 226 3.89 -3.88 -21.12
CA GLU A 226 4.51 -2.74 -21.79
C GLU A 226 4.75 -1.55 -20.85
N ILE A 227 3.74 -1.20 -20.05
CA ILE A 227 3.80 -0.10 -19.08
C ILE A 227 4.87 -0.38 -18.02
N VAL A 228 4.88 -1.58 -17.45
CA VAL A 228 5.84 -1.97 -16.42
C VAL A 228 7.26 -2.01 -16.98
N ASN A 229 7.45 -2.56 -18.18
CA ASN A 229 8.75 -2.60 -18.84
C ASN A 229 9.28 -1.18 -19.11
N SER A 230 8.40 -0.25 -19.48
CA SER A 230 8.74 1.17 -19.64
C SER A 230 9.20 1.81 -18.34
N ALA A 231 8.48 1.59 -17.24
CA ALA A 231 8.84 2.10 -15.92
C ALA A 231 10.22 1.60 -15.48
N ILE A 232 10.47 0.29 -15.60
CA ILE A 232 11.75 -0.34 -15.22
C ILE A 232 12.87 0.23 -16.10
N GLY A 233 12.67 0.32 -17.42
CA GLY A 233 13.64 0.91 -18.35
C GLY A 233 13.96 2.38 -18.05
N ALA A 234 13.02 3.13 -17.46
CA ALA A 234 13.20 4.52 -17.03
C ALA A 234 13.82 4.67 -15.63
N GLY A 235 14.01 3.57 -14.88
CA GLY A 235 14.64 3.59 -13.55
C GLY A 235 13.69 3.33 -12.38
N ALA A 236 12.49 2.80 -12.61
CA ALA A 236 11.69 2.22 -11.53
C ALA A 236 12.43 1.04 -10.89
N HIS A 237 12.53 1.05 -9.58
CA HIS A 237 13.20 0.01 -8.79
C HIS A 237 12.26 -1.14 -8.42
N GLY A 238 10.94 -0.87 -8.41
CA GLY A 238 9.94 -1.87 -8.08
C GLY A 238 8.54 -1.58 -8.58
N ILE A 239 7.70 -2.61 -8.55
CA ILE A 239 6.31 -2.56 -8.99
C ILE A 239 5.40 -3.03 -7.84
N ILE A 240 4.36 -2.25 -7.55
CA ILE A 240 3.34 -2.55 -6.56
C ILE A 240 2.07 -2.99 -7.30
N ALA A 241 1.71 -4.26 -7.15
CA ALA A 241 0.56 -4.87 -7.81
C ALA A 241 -0.35 -5.56 -6.77
N ALA A 242 -1.57 -5.09 -6.53
CA ALA A 242 -2.28 -4.05 -7.27
C ALA A 242 -3.14 -3.14 -6.39
N ASN A 243 -3.62 -2.06 -7.02
CA ASN A 243 -4.66 -1.19 -6.48
C ASN A 243 -6.04 -1.89 -6.52
N THR A 244 -7.11 -1.16 -6.21
CA THR A 244 -8.48 -1.69 -6.24
C THR A 244 -8.96 -2.02 -7.66
N THR A 245 -9.82 -3.04 -7.80
CA THR A 245 -10.46 -3.42 -9.07
C THR A 245 -11.81 -2.74 -9.26
N ILE A 246 -12.18 -2.41 -10.51
CA ILE A 246 -13.53 -1.93 -10.85
C ILE A 246 -14.48 -3.05 -11.28
N ASP A 247 -14.06 -4.32 -11.16
CA ASP A 247 -14.90 -5.47 -11.48
C ASP A 247 -15.98 -5.67 -10.41
N LYS A 248 -17.14 -5.08 -10.67
CA LYS A 248 -18.31 -5.09 -9.78
C LYS A 248 -18.96 -6.46 -9.63
N SER A 249 -18.63 -7.44 -10.49
CA SER A 249 -19.20 -8.80 -10.40
C SER A 249 -18.73 -9.57 -9.17
N LEU A 250 -17.71 -9.08 -8.47
CA LEU A 250 -17.04 -9.77 -7.37
C LEU A 250 -17.77 -9.64 -6.02
N VAL A 251 -18.83 -8.83 -5.92
CA VAL A 251 -19.60 -8.61 -4.68
C VAL A 251 -21.09 -8.48 -4.98
N PHE A 252 -21.92 -8.76 -3.98
CA PHE A 252 -23.35 -8.47 -4.06
C PHE A 252 -23.64 -6.97 -3.87
N ALA A 253 -24.67 -6.45 -4.54
CA ALA A 253 -25.12 -5.06 -4.45
C ALA A 253 -23.98 -3.99 -4.50
N PRO A 254 -23.11 -4.01 -5.54
CA PRO A 254 -22.03 -3.05 -5.68
C PRO A 254 -22.57 -1.62 -5.84
N LYS A 255 -21.83 -0.64 -5.34
CA LYS A 255 -22.08 0.78 -5.64
C LYS A 255 -21.67 1.11 -7.08
N GLU A 256 -22.27 2.16 -7.64
CA GLU A 256 -22.02 2.57 -9.02
C GLU A 256 -20.58 3.03 -9.26
N MET A 257 -19.94 3.65 -8.27
CA MET A 257 -18.57 4.14 -8.39
C MET A 257 -17.66 3.52 -7.33
N GLY A 258 -16.36 3.54 -7.63
CA GLY A 258 -15.32 3.11 -6.72
C GLY A 258 -14.78 1.72 -7.01
N GLY A 259 -13.57 1.47 -6.53
CA GLY A 259 -12.89 0.20 -6.66
C GLY A 259 -13.05 -0.68 -5.42
N LEU A 260 -13.05 -2.00 -5.66
CA LEU A 260 -13.13 -3.06 -4.68
C LEU A 260 -11.76 -3.50 -4.16
N SER A 261 -11.70 -3.82 -2.87
CA SER A 261 -10.54 -4.35 -2.15
C SER A 261 -10.97 -5.38 -1.10
N GLY A 262 -10.01 -6.06 -0.48
CA GLY A 262 -10.29 -7.14 0.47
C GLY A 262 -10.38 -8.49 -0.23
N LYS A 263 -11.06 -9.47 0.38
CA LYS A 263 -11.02 -10.87 -0.12
C LYS A 263 -11.59 -11.03 -1.53
N CYS A 264 -12.54 -10.19 -1.94
CA CYS A 264 -13.08 -10.23 -3.31
C CYS A 264 -11.99 -9.96 -4.37
N LEU A 265 -10.93 -9.21 -4.03
CA LEU A 265 -9.82 -8.89 -4.92
C LEU A 265 -8.72 -9.98 -4.94
N THR A 266 -8.72 -10.93 -4.01
CA THR A 266 -7.61 -11.89 -3.83
C THR A 266 -7.25 -12.62 -5.12
N LYS A 267 -8.24 -13.20 -5.79
CA LYS A 267 -8.01 -14.00 -7.01
C LYS A 267 -7.42 -13.16 -8.13
N LYS A 268 -8.05 -12.03 -8.46
CA LYS A 268 -7.61 -11.14 -9.54
C LYS A 268 -6.22 -10.53 -9.27
N SER A 269 -5.96 -10.11 -8.02
CA SER A 269 -4.64 -9.64 -7.60
C SER A 269 -3.56 -10.73 -7.77
N ARG A 270 -3.88 -11.99 -7.42
CA ARG A 270 -2.97 -13.12 -7.59
C ARG A 270 -2.67 -13.38 -9.08
N GLU A 271 -3.69 -13.38 -9.92
CA GLU A 271 -3.54 -13.59 -11.38
C GLU A 271 -2.64 -12.53 -12.00
N VAL A 272 -2.91 -11.25 -11.73
CA VAL A 272 -2.07 -10.13 -12.19
C VAL A 272 -0.63 -10.26 -11.67
N PHE A 273 -0.45 -10.61 -10.40
CA PHE A 273 0.88 -10.75 -9.80
C PHE A 273 1.68 -11.91 -10.43
N LYS A 274 1.02 -12.99 -10.82
CA LYS A 274 1.67 -14.13 -11.48
C LYS A 274 2.29 -13.72 -12.83
N GLU A 275 1.53 -13.03 -13.67
CA GLU A 275 2.03 -12.56 -14.97
C GLU A 275 3.15 -11.51 -14.80
N LEU A 276 3.00 -10.61 -13.83
CA LEU A 276 4.04 -9.64 -13.47
C LEU A 276 5.34 -10.34 -13.04
N ALA A 277 5.25 -11.34 -12.16
CA ALA A 277 6.41 -12.05 -11.65
C ALA A 277 7.12 -12.84 -12.74
N LYS A 278 6.36 -13.54 -13.60
CA LYS A 278 6.91 -14.26 -14.75
C LYS A 278 7.76 -13.36 -15.66
N ALA A 279 7.36 -12.11 -15.86
CA ALA A 279 8.05 -11.19 -16.74
C ALA A 279 9.19 -10.37 -16.07
N PHE A 280 9.05 -10.03 -14.80
CA PHE A 280 9.86 -8.98 -14.16
C PHE A 280 10.54 -9.37 -12.84
N PHE A 281 10.36 -10.59 -12.33
CA PHE A 281 10.99 -11.01 -11.06
C PHE A 281 12.51 -10.81 -11.05
N ASN A 282 13.19 -11.14 -12.16
CA ASN A 282 14.65 -11.00 -12.28
C ASN A 282 15.11 -9.57 -12.64
N LYS A 283 14.19 -8.61 -12.75
CA LYS A 283 14.46 -7.25 -13.25
C LYS A 283 14.11 -6.14 -12.25
N SER A 284 13.27 -6.44 -11.25
CA SER A 284 12.68 -5.41 -10.39
C SER A 284 12.20 -6.01 -9.07
N VAL A 285 12.11 -5.18 -8.02
CA VAL A 285 11.48 -5.59 -6.75
C VAL A 285 9.97 -5.62 -6.92
N LEU A 286 9.34 -6.76 -6.62
CA LEU A 286 7.89 -6.91 -6.73
C LEU A 286 7.22 -6.87 -5.36
N VAL A 287 6.17 -6.05 -5.25
CA VAL A 287 5.38 -5.88 -4.03
C VAL A 287 3.94 -6.31 -4.29
N SER A 288 3.47 -7.33 -3.57
CA SER A 288 2.12 -7.86 -3.75
C SER A 288 1.11 -7.21 -2.81
N VAL A 289 -0.02 -6.78 -3.36
CA VAL A 289 -1.09 -6.06 -2.65
C VAL A 289 -2.45 -6.51 -3.18
N GLY A 290 -3.41 -6.69 -2.28
CA GLY A 290 -4.80 -7.00 -2.62
C GLY A 290 -5.24 -8.38 -2.12
N GLY A 291 -6.19 -8.39 -1.19
CA GLY A 291 -6.83 -9.62 -0.71
C GLY A 291 -5.99 -10.51 0.22
N ILE A 292 -4.76 -10.10 0.55
CA ILE A 292 -3.93 -10.78 1.55
C ILE A 292 -4.59 -10.59 2.93
N SER A 293 -5.00 -11.69 3.55
CA SER A 293 -5.75 -11.68 4.83
C SER A 293 -5.24 -12.68 5.86
N ASP A 294 -4.36 -13.60 5.48
CA ASP A 294 -3.74 -14.58 6.35
C ASP A 294 -2.30 -14.92 5.91
N ALA A 295 -1.62 -15.76 6.69
CA ALA A 295 -0.24 -16.18 6.43
C ALA A 295 -0.10 -17.06 5.20
N LYS A 296 -1.12 -17.84 4.85
CA LYS A 296 -1.08 -18.73 3.68
C LYS A 296 -1.08 -17.90 2.41
N GLU A 297 -1.99 -16.95 2.30
CA GLU A 297 -2.03 -16.02 1.17
C GLU A 297 -0.73 -15.22 1.07
N ALA A 298 -0.25 -14.68 2.20
CA ALA A 298 1.02 -13.94 2.26
C ALA A 298 2.20 -14.80 1.75
N TYR A 299 2.27 -16.05 2.20
CA TYR A 299 3.31 -16.99 1.82
C TYR A 299 3.24 -17.37 0.32
N GLU A 300 2.03 -17.60 -0.20
CA GLU A 300 1.81 -17.82 -1.64
C GLU A 300 2.33 -16.64 -2.47
N ARG A 301 2.04 -15.39 -2.09
CA ARG A 301 2.57 -14.21 -2.80
C ARG A 301 4.09 -14.17 -2.78
N ILE A 302 4.72 -14.51 -1.66
CA ILE A 302 6.17 -14.55 -1.52
C ILE A 302 6.77 -15.60 -2.47
N LYS A 303 6.24 -16.82 -2.47
CA LYS A 303 6.71 -17.89 -3.37
C LYS A 303 6.51 -17.56 -4.84
N MET A 304 5.45 -16.82 -5.18
CA MET A 304 5.23 -16.31 -6.54
C MET A 304 6.26 -15.25 -6.99
N GLY A 305 7.02 -14.65 -6.07
CA GLY A 305 8.05 -13.65 -6.39
C GLY A 305 7.93 -12.31 -5.67
N ALA A 306 6.98 -12.16 -4.72
CA ALA A 306 6.86 -10.92 -3.95
C ALA A 306 7.96 -10.82 -2.88
N SER A 307 8.77 -9.76 -2.96
CA SER A 307 9.75 -9.46 -1.92
C SER A 307 9.11 -8.80 -0.70
N LEU A 308 8.02 -8.06 -0.90
CA LEU A 308 7.25 -7.37 0.13
C LEU A 308 5.75 -7.49 -0.14
N LEU A 309 4.95 -7.29 0.89
CA LEU A 309 3.49 -7.39 0.87
C LEU A 309 2.86 -6.11 1.44
N GLN A 310 1.68 -5.71 0.97
CA GLN A 310 0.88 -4.70 1.67
C GLN A 310 -0.56 -5.16 1.93
N ILE A 311 -1.08 -4.74 3.09
CA ILE A 311 -2.48 -4.94 3.49
C ILE A 311 -3.17 -3.60 3.74
N TYR A 312 -4.46 -3.53 3.42
CA TYR A 312 -5.38 -2.51 3.93
C TYR A 312 -6.58 -3.19 4.59
N SER A 313 -7.42 -3.86 3.77
CA SER A 313 -8.76 -4.27 4.21
C SER A 313 -8.72 -5.29 5.34
N ALA A 314 -7.80 -6.25 5.31
CA ALA A 314 -7.68 -7.23 6.40
C ALA A 314 -7.30 -6.58 7.74
N PHE A 315 -6.70 -5.38 7.77
CA PHE A 315 -6.51 -4.66 9.04
C PHE A 315 -7.83 -4.16 9.63
N ILE A 316 -8.79 -3.80 8.78
CA ILE A 316 -10.15 -3.40 9.17
C ILE A 316 -10.97 -4.60 9.66
N TYR A 317 -10.72 -5.79 9.12
CA TYR A 317 -11.48 -6.99 9.48
C TYR A 317 -10.86 -7.78 10.65
N ASN A 318 -9.52 -7.75 10.81
CA ASN A 318 -8.79 -8.59 11.76
C ASN A 318 -8.21 -7.78 12.93
N GLY A 319 -8.03 -6.47 12.76
CA GLY A 319 -7.61 -5.56 13.82
C GLY A 319 -6.15 -5.71 14.25
N PRO A 320 -5.82 -5.35 15.50
CA PRO A 320 -4.43 -5.16 15.93
C PRO A 320 -3.61 -6.45 15.99
N ASN A 321 -4.25 -7.63 16.03
CA ASN A 321 -3.56 -8.92 16.00
C ASN A 321 -3.12 -9.35 14.58
N LEU A 322 -3.52 -8.61 13.52
CA LEU A 322 -3.29 -9.01 12.12
C LEU A 322 -1.83 -9.37 11.86
N CYS A 323 -0.90 -8.44 12.12
CA CYS A 323 0.52 -8.64 11.78
C CYS A 323 1.10 -9.79 12.58
N GLN A 324 0.89 -9.82 13.90
CA GLN A 324 1.40 -10.90 14.74
C GLN A 324 0.89 -12.29 14.28
N ASN A 325 -0.39 -12.42 13.94
CA ASN A 325 -0.96 -13.69 13.47
C ASN A 325 -0.34 -14.12 12.14
N ILE A 326 -0.32 -13.21 11.14
CA ILE A 326 0.25 -13.49 9.82
C ILE A 326 1.73 -13.86 9.94
N LEU A 327 2.51 -13.09 10.68
CA LEU A 327 3.97 -13.27 10.75
C LEU A 327 4.37 -14.51 11.55
N LYS A 328 3.67 -14.84 12.66
CA LYS A 328 3.91 -16.07 13.41
C LYS A 328 3.68 -17.31 12.55
N ASP A 329 2.58 -17.34 11.81
CA ASP A 329 2.25 -18.49 10.97
C ASP A 329 3.10 -18.53 9.69
N LEU A 330 3.51 -17.38 9.15
CA LEU A 330 4.47 -17.29 8.06
C LEU A 330 5.81 -17.94 8.43
N VAL A 331 6.33 -17.70 9.64
CA VAL A 331 7.55 -18.37 10.12
C VAL A 331 7.39 -19.89 10.15
N LYS A 332 6.23 -20.40 10.60
CA LYS A 332 5.96 -21.84 10.62
C LYS A 332 5.91 -22.41 9.20
N LEU A 333 5.31 -21.70 8.25
CA LEU A 333 5.27 -22.11 6.84
C LEU A 333 6.67 -22.15 6.22
N LEU A 334 7.50 -21.14 6.48
CA LEU A 334 8.90 -21.12 6.06
C LEU A 334 9.67 -22.34 6.60
N GLN A 335 9.53 -22.62 7.90
CA GLN A 335 10.18 -23.76 8.54
C GLN A 335 9.69 -25.10 7.99
N LYS A 336 8.38 -25.22 7.74
CA LYS A 336 7.77 -26.44 7.20
C LYS A 336 8.31 -26.79 5.82
N ASP A 337 8.57 -25.79 4.99
CA ASP A 337 9.11 -25.98 3.63
C ASP A 337 10.65 -25.95 3.60
N GLY A 338 11.31 -25.91 4.76
CA GLY A 338 12.77 -26.01 4.87
C GLY A 338 13.53 -24.71 4.60
N PHE A 339 12.84 -23.56 4.47
CA PHE A 339 13.50 -22.27 4.25
C PHE A 339 14.10 -21.72 5.55
N LEU A 340 15.36 -21.27 5.48
CA LEU A 340 16.04 -20.65 6.61
C LEU A 340 15.52 -19.24 6.90
N SER A 341 15.10 -18.52 5.86
CA SER A 341 14.53 -17.17 5.95
C SER A 341 13.57 -16.88 4.80
N VAL A 342 12.82 -15.77 4.91
CA VAL A 342 11.93 -15.28 3.85
C VAL A 342 12.68 -15.04 2.54
N LYS A 343 13.98 -14.70 2.60
CA LYS A 343 14.82 -14.45 1.42
C LYS A 343 14.85 -15.66 0.47
N GLU A 344 14.90 -16.86 1.03
CA GLU A 344 14.99 -18.10 0.25
C GLU A 344 13.65 -18.47 -0.39
N ALA A 345 12.56 -18.11 0.26
CA ALA A 345 11.19 -18.38 -0.21
C ALA A 345 10.75 -17.44 -1.34
N ILE A 346 11.35 -16.25 -1.46
CA ILE A 346 11.01 -15.29 -2.53
C ILE A 346 11.26 -15.93 -3.90
N GLY A 347 10.19 -16.05 -4.69
CA GLY A 347 10.23 -16.61 -6.05
C GLY A 347 10.48 -18.12 -6.10
N ALA A 348 10.24 -18.85 -5.01
CA ALA A 348 10.42 -20.31 -4.99
C ALA A 348 9.59 -21.06 -6.05
N ASP A 349 8.45 -20.52 -6.47
CA ASP A 349 7.59 -21.10 -7.52
C ASP A 349 8.07 -20.75 -8.95
N LEU A 350 9.15 -19.95 -9.08
CA LEU A 350 9.76 -19.54 -10.35
C LEU A 350 11.09 -20.25 -10.65
N ARG A 351 11.57 -21.09 -9.73
CA ARG A 351 12.87 -21.78 -9.82
C ARG A 351 12.76 -23.17 -10.42
#